data_AF-A0A0R1SMT8-F1
#
_entry.id   AF-A0A0R1SMT8-F1
#
_cell.length_a   1.000
_cell.length_b   1.000
_cell.length_c   1.000
_cell.angle_alpha   90.00
_cell.angle_beta   90.00
_cell.angle_gamma   90.00
#
_symmetry.space_group_name_H-M   'P 1'
#
loop_
_entity.id
_entity.type
_entity.pdbx_description
1 polymer ?
#
loop_
_entity_poly.entity_id
_entity_poly.type
_entity_poly.pdbx_seq_one_letter_code
_entity_poly.pdbx_strand_id
1 'polypeptide(L)'
;MDINDLKKQINDRFENTPIQSSAFYADPEDHLDNQKKLRVTLKSFIETQNPDTPFALQIMATHSEITIMPLGLLDLNELKDWENKKRAESGKTYASGNEKEGTPVVVQFESHVKDFKSEKEVLDFYTDDLFDHFNDTFNNKLWPTVMKYLNENQTILRYIEKKLVKESEEVKDTNLKQLNNMTTEQREKKVGFKLDEKQFDHYATYIADLSQVNAILVASGSFVKDQILKDMPFAQMMNLAEMRNTFFWVLDNTFNEMVYFYIQRFGSTNPNLKKHLNTIRKNLATLMRTDAWKKCNDIIEKNQKFNVNKFFSDVFMPIAENLEVEVDKFN
;
A
#
# COMPACT_ATOMS: atom_id res chain seq x y z
N MET A 1 -3.61 26.11 -36.59
CA MET A 1 -3.31 24.68 -36.36
C MET A 1 -4.60 24.04 -35.89
N ASP A 2 -5.13 23.08 -36.64
CA ASP A 2 -6.48 22.54 -36.44
C ASP A 2 -6.50 21.57 -35.24
N ILE A 3 -7.58 21.57 -34.46
CA ILE A 3 -7.70 20.76 -33.22
C ILE A 3 -7.59 19.26 -33.53
N ASN A 4 -7.99 18.86 -34.74
CA ASN A 4 -7.85 17.49 -35.23
C ASN A 4 -6.40 17.10 -35.48
N ASP A 5 -5.51 18.04 -35.84
CA ASP A 5 -4.08 17.77 -36.02
C ASP A 5 -3.37 17.55 -34.68
N LEU A 6 -3.73 18.30 -33.63
CA LEU A 6 -3.16 18.12 -32.30
C LEU A 6 -3.58 16.78 -31.68
N LYS A 7 -4.86 16.41 -31.81
CA LYS A 7 -5.36 15.09 -31.38
C LYS A 7 -4.63 13.97 -32.11
N LYS A 8 -4.46 14.11 -33.42
CA LYS A 8 -3.79 13.09 -34.24
C LYS A 8 -2.30 12.97 -33.89
N GLN A 9 -1.58 14.09 -33.72
CA GLN A 9 -0.17 14.07 -33.30
C GLN A 9 0.03 13.47 -31.92
N ILE A 10 -0.85 13.77 -30.95
CA ILE A 10 -0.76 13.24 -29.59
C ILE A 10 -1.18 11.78 -29.55
N ASN A 11 -2.28 11.40 -30.19
CA ASN A 11 -2.68 10.00 -30.34
C ASN A 11 -1.57 9.18 -31.02
N ASP A 12 -1.01 9.66 -32.13
CA ASP A 12 0.08 8.98 -32.84
C ASP A 12 1.34 8.83 -31.96
N ARG A 13 1.60 9.77 -31.03
CA ARG A 13 2.73 9.74 -30.10
C ARG A 13 2.54 8.72 -28.97
N PHE A 14 1.31 8.53 -28.48
CA PHE A 14 0.99 7.66 -27.34
C PHE A 14 0.45 6.26 -27.73
N GLU A 15 -0.27 6.10 -28.85
CA GLU A 15 -0.94 4.82 -29.22
C GLU A 15 0.05 3.71 -29.63
N ASN A 16 1.29 4.03 -30.00
CA ASN A 16 2.28 3.04 -30.46
C ASN A 16 3.62 3.06 -29.69
N THR A 17 3.73 3.87 -28.63
CA THR A 17 4.97 3.97 -27.83
C THR A 17 4.80 3.23 -26.50
N PRO A 18 5.70 2.30 -26.14
CA PRO A 18 5.61 1.61 -24.86
C PRO A 18 5.75 2.60 -23.69
N ILE A 19 4.83 2.54 -22.75
CA ILE A 19 4.87 3.36 -21.53
C ILE A 19 5.98 2.82 -20.61
N GLN A 20 6.92 3.69 -20.24
CA GLN A 20 7.92 3.35 -19.25
C GLN A 20 7.28 3.30 -17.86
N SER A 21 7.36 2.15 -17.21
CA SER A 21 6.75 1.96 -15.88
C SER A 21 7.78 1.51 -14.85
N SER A 22 7.59 1.98 -13.63
CA SER A 22 8.33 1.50 -12.47
C SER A 22 7.45 1.61 -11.23
N ALA A 23 7.61 0.68 -10.30
CA ALA A 23 6.86 0.69 -9.07
C ALA A 23 7.75 0.31 -7.88
N PHE A 24 7.52 0.93 -6.72
CA PHE A 24 8.19 0.55 -5.47
C PHE A 24 7.27 0.69 -4.25
N TYR A 25 7.64 -0.02 -3.19
CA TYR A 25 6.94 0.02 -1.91
C TYR A 25 7.40 1.18 -1.04
N ALA A 26 6.45 1.97 -0.57
CA ALA A 26 6.67 2.98 0.46
C ALA A 26 6.62 2.34 1.86
N ASP A 27 7.68 2.49 2.65
CA ASP A 27 7.59 2.25 4.10
C ASP A 27 6.82 3.43 4.73
N PRO A 28 5.72 3.20 5.43
CA PRO A 28 4.90 4.28 5.99
C PRO A 28 5.65 5.24 6.94
N GLU A 29 6.80 4.84 7.48
CA GLU A 29 7.61 5.64 8.40
C GLU A 29 8.96 6.10 7.84
N ASP A 30 9.45 5.51 6.75
CA ASP A 30 10.78 5.81 6.22
C ASP A 30 10.69 6.79 5.04
N HIS A 31 10.31 8.04 5.34
CA HIS A 31 10.23 9.09 4.33
C HIS A 31 11.55 9.30 3.59
N LEU A 32 12.69 9.12 4.26
CA LEU A 32 14.01 9.30 3.66
C LEU A 32 14.30 8.20 2.62
N ASP A 33 14.06 6.94 2.97
CA ASP A 33 14.22 5.84 2.03
C ASP A 33 13.22 5.94 0.86
N ASN A 34 11.97 6.31 1.13
CA ASN A 34 10.96 6.54 0.09
C ASN A 34 11.37 7.67 -0.87
N GLN A 35 11.86 8.79 -0.33
CA GLN A 35 12.38 9.90 -1.13
C GLN A 35 13.56 9.45 -1.98
N LYS A 36 14.50 8.70 -1.39
CA LYS A 36 15.68 8.19 -2.08
C LYS A 36 15.31 7.25 -3.23
N LYS A 37 14.41 6.29 -3.00
CA LYS A 37 13.91 5.37 -4.03
C LYS A 37 13.28 6.14 -5.18
N LEU A 38 12.34 7.03 -4.91
CA LEU A 38 11.69 7.83 -5.94
C LEU A 38 12.70 8.68 -6.72
N ARG A 39 13.63 9.33 -6.01
CA ARG A 39 14.68 10.14 -6.64
C ARG A 39 15.56 9.31 -7.57
N VAL A 40 16.01 8.14 -7.12
CA VAL A 40 16.87 7.25 -7.93
C VAL A 40 16.11 6.75 -9.15
N THR A 41 14.85 6.34 -9.00
CA THR A 41 14.01 5.89 -10.11
C THR A 41 13.81 6.99 -11.15
N LEU A 42 13.40 8.20 -10.72
CA LEU A 42 13.22 9.33 -11.63
C LEU A 42 14.53 9.77 -12.27
N LYS A 43 15.63 9.79 -11.52
CA LYS A 43 16.94 10.14 -12.06
C LYS A 43 17.39 9.16 -13.15
N SER A 44 17.22 7.86 -12.92
CA SER A 44 17.50 6.82 -13.92
C SER A 44 16.59 6.96 -15.14
N PHE A 45 15.33 7.36 -14.96
CA PHE A 45 14.41 7.61 -16.06
C PHE A 45 14.88 8.81 -16.90
N ILE A 46 15.15 9.97 -16.30
CA ILE A 46 15.56 11.16 -17.06
C ILE A 46 16.93 11.00 -17.75
N GLU A 47 17.85 10.20 -17.19
CA GLU A 47 19.17 9.97 -17.78
C GLU A 47 19.13 9.02 -18.99
N THR A 48 18.03 8.29 -19.19
CA THR A 48 17.93 7.25 -20.23
C THR A 48 16.83 7.50 -21.26
N GLN A 49 15.97 8.49 -21.02
CA GLN A 49 14.79 8.78 -21.84
C GLN A 49 14.81 10.21 -22.37
N ASN A 50 13.82 10.57 -23.18
CA ASN A 50 13.60 11.94 -23.64
C ASN A 50 12.41 12.57 -22.89
N PRO A 51 12.30 13.92 -22.85
CA PRO A 51 11.19 14.61 -22.18
C PRO A 51 9.79 14.24 -22.66
N ASP A 52 9.67 13.75 -23.90
CA ASP A 52 8.42 13.33 -24.51
C ASP A 52 8.08 11.84 -24.34
N THR A 53 8.94 11.06 -23.68
CA THR A 53 8.71 9.63 -23.43
C THR A 53 7.51 9.45 -22.49
N PRO A 54 6.47 8.67 -22.86
CA PRO A 54 5.37 8.32 -21.97
C PRO A 54 5.85 7.53 -20.76
N PHE A 55 5.45 7.92 -19.55
CA PHE A 55 5.84 7.22 -18.32
C PHE A 55 4.76 7.19 -17.24
N ALA A 56 4.76 6.15 -16.42
CA ALA A 56 3.94 6.03 -15.21
C ALA A 56 4.77 5.42 -14.08
N LEU A 57 5.03 6.21 -13.03
CA LEU A 57 5.77 5.75 -11.85
C LEU A 57 4.80 5.59 -10.68
N GLN A 58 4.76 4.40 -10.11
CA GLN A 58 3.81 4.04 -9.06
C GLN A 58 4.53 3.88 -7.71
N ILE A 59 3.97 4.49 -6.68
CA ILE A 59 4.38 4.32 -5.29
C ILE A 59 3.25 3.57 -4.61
N MET A 60 3.52 2.33 -4.22
CA MET A 60 2.53 1.47 -3.60
C MET A 60 2.62 1.61 -2.08
N ALA A 61 1.51 1.99 -1.44
CA ALA A 61 1.39 2.17 0.00
C ALA A 61 0.35 1.18 0.59
N THR A 62 0.19 1.17 1.92
CA THR A 62 -0.61 0.15 2.62
C THR A 62 -2.09 0.13 2.22
N HIS A 63 -2.70 1.30 2.05
CA HIS A 63 -4.13 1.45 1.73
C HIS A 63 -4.38 2.39 0.55
N SER A 64 -3.34 2.63 -0.25
CA SER A 64 -3.41 3.52 -1.40
C SER A 64 -2.28 3.26 -2.39
N GLU A 65 -2.40 3.87 -3.55
CA GLU A 65 -1.32 4.04 -4.52
C GLU A 65 -1.16 5.51 -4.89
N ILE A 66 0.07 5.91 -5.19
CA ILE A 66 0.39 7.23 -5.72
C ILE A 66 1.04 7.05 -7.08
N THR A 67 0.42 7.55 -8.13
CA THR A 67 0.89 7.46 -9.51
C THR A 67 1.37 8.82 -9.99
N ILE A 68 2.59 8.86 -10.54
CA ILE A 68 3.21 10.04 -11.14
C ILE A 68 3.32 9.82 -12.64
N MET A 69 2.70 10.69 -13.43
CA MET A 69 2.65 10.53 -14.89
C MET A 69 2.43 11.87 -15.60
N PRO A 70 2.74 11.99 -16.91
CA PRO A 70 2.30 13.11 -17.73
C PRO A 70 0.77 13.21 -17.78
N LEU A 71 0.24 14.43 -17.76
CA LEU A 71 -1.19 14.71 -17.90
C LEU A 71 -1.71 14.17 -19.24
N GLY A 72 -2.84 13.48 -19.19
CA GLY A 72 -3.48 12.94 -20.37
C GLY A 72 -2.91 11.62 -20.88
N LEU A 73 -1.94 11.02 -20.18
CA LEU A 73 -1.43 9.69 -20.51
C LEU A 73 -2.55 8.64 -20.62
N LEU A 74 -3.54 8.71 -19.73
CA LEU A 74 -4.69 7.78 -19.70
C LEU A 74 -5.97 8.38 -20.31
N ASP A 75 -6.13 9.71 -20.27
CA ASP A 75 -7.29 10.40 -20.85
C ASP A 75 -6.90 11.75 -21.48
N LEU A 76 -6.85 11.75 -22.82
CA LEU A 76 -6.49 12.92 -23.61
C LEU A 76 -7.52 14.05 -23.57
N ASN A 77 -8.71 13.86 -23.02
CA ASN A 77 -9.65 14.95 -22.81
C ASN A 77 -9.24 15.81 -21.61
N GLU A 78 -8.64 15.21 -20.58
CA GLU A 78 -8.12 15.95 -19.43
C GLU A 78 -7.06 16.97 -19.85
N LEU A 79 -6.18 16.59 -20.79
CA LEU A 79 -5.17 17.50 -21.33
C LEU A 79 -5.81 18.69 -22.07
N LYS A 80 -6.85 18.44 -22.86
CA LYS A 80 -7.55 19.51 -23.61
C LYS A 80 -8.27 20.49 -22.69
N ASP A 81 -8.96 19.97 -21.68
CA ASP A 81 -9.70 20.80 -20.73
C ASP A 81 -8.74 21.69 -19.93
N TRP A 82 -7.59 21.13 -19.53
CA TRP A 82 -6.53 21.88 -18.89
C TRP A 82 -5.96 22.99 -19.80
N GLU A 83 -5.65 22.68 -21.06
CA GLU A 83 -5.15 23.67 -22.03
C GLU A 83 -6.14 24.80 -22.27
N ASN A 84 -7.43 24.47 -22.40
CA ASN A 84 -8.50 25.45 -22.60
C ASN A 84 -8.63 26.38 -21.40
N LYS A 85 -8.54 25.84 -20.17
CA LYS A 85 -8.57 26.63 -18.93
C LYS A 85 -7.36 27.57 -18.86
N LYS A 86 -6.15 27.08 -19.14
CA LYS A 86 -4.94 27.90 -19.12
C LYS A 86 -4.98 29.01 -20.18
N ARG A 87 -5.48 28.71 -21.37
CA ARG A 87 -5.72 29.70 -22.42
C ARG A 87 -6.69 30.79 -21.98
N ALA A 88 -7.77 30.43 -21.28
CA ALA A 88 -8.72 31.39 -20.76
C ALA A 88 -8.12 32.28 -19.65
N GLU A 89 -7.21 31.75 -18.83
CA GLU A 89 -6.54 32.48 -17.74
C GLU A 89 -5.40 33.40 -18.24
N SER A 90 -4.59 32.96 -19.22
CA SER A 90 -3.38 33.66 -19.66
C SER A 90 -3.46 34.30 -21.04
N GLY A 91 -4.46 33.92 -21.86
CA GLY A 91 -4.57 34.30 -23.27
C GLY A 91 -3.60 33.60 -24.21
N LYS A 92 -2.78 32.65 -23.73
CA LYS A 92 -1.73 31.97 -24.52
C LYS A 92 -1.96 30.45 -24.62
N THR A 93 -1.41 29.86 -25.68
CA THR A 93 -1.37 28.40 -25.90
C THR A 93 -0.01 27.80 -25.59
N TYR A 94 0.00 26.53 -25.20
CA TYR A 94 1.22 25.74 -25.02
C TYR A 94 2.09 25.62 -26.30
N ALA A 95 1.49 25.89 -27.46
CA ALA A 95 2.15 25.83 -28.77
C ALA A 95 2.48 27.21 -29.37
N SER A 96 2.57 28.28 -28.57
CA SER A 96 2.89 29.63 -29.07
C SER A 96 4.14 30.21 -28.40
N GLY A 97 5.32 29.85 -28.92
CA GLY A 97 6.59 30.59 -28.85
C GLY A 97 7.21 30.87 -27.46
N ASN A 98 8.49 30.52 -27.30
CA ASN A 98 9.39 30.83 -26.16
C ASN A 98 8.90 30.50 -24.73
N GLU A 99 7.74 29.85 -24.56
CA GLU A 99 7.28 29.29 -23.27
C GLU A 99 7.43 27.76 -23.30
N LYS A 100 7.74 27.19 -22.12
CA LYS A 100 8.17 25.79 -21.91
C LYS A 100 7.44 24.81 -22.82
N GLU A 101 8.21 24.00 -23.53
CA GLU A 101 7.74 22.80 -24.22
C GLU A 101 7.57 21.70 -23.14
N GLY A 102 6.67 20.72 -23.32
CA GLY A 102 6.46 19.64 -22.34
C GLY A 102 5.02 19.41 -21.86
N THR A 103 4.75 18.23 -21.30
CA THR A 103 3.42 17.88 -20.77
C THR A 103 3.39 18.13 -19.25
N PRO A 104 2.32 18.70 -18.67
CA PRO A 104 2.23 18.86 -17.21
C PRO A 104 2.38 17.51 -16.50
N VAL A 105 3.06 17.48 -15.36
CA VAL A 105 3.12 16.26 -14.54
C VAL A 105 1.94 16.23 -13.57
N VAL A 106 1.36 15.05 -13.39
CA VAL A 106 0.25 14.78 -12.48
C VAL A 106 0.69 13.80 -11.41
N VAL A 107 0.22 14.03 -10.19
CA VAL A 107 0.30 13.07 -9.09
C VAL A 107 -1.13 12.68 -8.72
N GLN A 108 -1.45 11.40 -8.90
CA GLN A 108 -2.76 10.82 -8.61
C GLN A 108 -2.63 9.92 -7.39
N PHE A 109 -3.42 10.19 -6.36
CA PHE A 109 -3.57 9.35 -5.18
C PHE A 109 -4.86 8.55 -5.31
N GLU A 110 -4.77 7.23 -5.25
CA GLU A 110 -5.95 6.36 -5.22
C GLU A 110 -6.08 5.69 -3.87
N SER A 111 -7.18 5.93 -3.17
CA SER A 111 -7.46 5.23 -1.92
C SER A 111 -8.13 3.88 -2.19
N HIS A 112 -7.66 2.84 -1.53
CA HIS A 112 -8.29 1.52 -1.55
C HIS A 112 -9.37 1.36 -0.47
N VAL A 113 -9.66 2.42 0.27
CA VAL A 113 -10.64 2.45 1.36
C VAL A 113 -11.85 3.24 0.89
N LYS A 114 -13.02 2.59 0.84
CA LYS A 114 -14.25 3.15 0.24
C LYS A 114 -14.66 4.52 0.79
N ASP A 115 -14.37 4.79 2.06
CA ASP A 115 -14.76 6.02 2.74
C ASP A 115 -13.81 7.21 2.46
N PHE A 116 -12.66 6.96 1.83
CA PHE A 116 -11.66 7.96 1.49
C PHE A 116 -11.62 8.18 -0.02
N LYS A 117 -11.46 9.43 -0.43
CA LYS A 117 -11.51 9.81 -1.84
C LYS A 117 -10.14 9.72 -2.48
N SER A 118 -10.11 9.28 -3.73
CA SER A 118 -8.96 9.46 -4.62
C SER A 118 -8.85 10.93 -5.01
N GLU A 119 -7.62 11.44 -5.08
CA GLU A 119 -7.30 12.82 -5.43
C GLU A 119 -6.31 12.87 -6.60
N LYS A 120 -6.40 13.92 -7.41
CA LYS A 120 -5.50 14.14 -8.55
C LYS A 120 -5.02 15.59 -8.51
N GLU A 121 -3.70 15.78 -8.54
CA GLU A 121 -3.08 17.10 -8.51
C GLU A 121 -2.19 17.29 -9.75
N VAL A 122 -2.56 18.27 -10.58
CA VAL A 122 -1.75 18.71 -11.73
C VAL A 122 -0.71 19.70 -11.23
N LEU A 123 0.56 19.38 -11.39
CA LEU A 123 1.66 20.17 -10.85
C LEU A 123 1.97 21.38 -11.74
N ASP A 124 2.60 22.39 -11.15
CA ASP A 124 2.97 23.65 -11.79
C ASP A 124 4.33 23.57 -12.53
N PHE A 125 4.67 22.38 -13.02
CA PHE A 125 5.87 22.10 -13.82
C PHE A 125 5.60 21.04 -14.87
N TYR A 126 6.51 20.93 -15.83
CA TYR A 126 6.39 20.07 -17.00
C TYR A 126 7.41 18.95 -16.99
N THR A 127 7.21 17.94 -17.83
CA THR A 127 8.19 16.87 -18.05
C THR A 127 9.59 17.42 -18.25
N ASP A 128 9.75 18.46 -19.07
CA ASP A 128 11.02 19.07 -19.43
C ASP A 128 11.74 19.68 -18.21
N ASP A 129 10.98 20.20 -17.23
CA ASP A 129 11.54 20.70 -15.97
C ASP A 129 12.18 19.59 -15.12
N LEU A 130 11.75 18.33 -15.27
CA LEU A 130 12.40 17.19 -14.63
C LEU A 130 13.73 16.85 -15.30
N PHE A 131 13.87 17.10 -16.61
CA PHE A 131 15.10 16.84 -17.36
C PHE A 131 16.12 17.97 -17.16
N ASP A 132 15.71 19.22 -17.31
CA ASP A 132 16.60 20.37 -17.31
C ASP A 132 16.97 20.83 -15.89
N HIS A 133 16.06 20.66 -14.93
CA HIS A 133 16.17 21.21 -13.57
C HIS A 133 15.82 20.18 -12.48
N PHE A 134 16.22 18.92 -12.68
CA PHE A 134 15.82 17.78 -11.85
C PHE A 134 15.85 18.05 -10.33
N ASN A 135 16.97 18.55 -9.80
CA ASN A 135 17.14 18.68 -8.35
C ASN A 135 16.13 19.68 -7.74
N ASP A 136 15.89 20.81 -8.39
CA ASP A 136 14.98 21.84 -7.89
C ASP A 136 13.52 21.41 -8.09
N THR A 137 13.19 20.86 -9.26
CA THR A 137 11.86 20.34 -9.58
C THR A 137 11.46 19.20 -8.63
N PHE A 138 12.37 18.25 -8.39
CA PHE A 138 12.13 17.13 -7.49
C PHE A 138 11.91 17.59 -6.05
N ASN A 139 12.81 18.40 -5.50
CA ASN A 139 12.78 18.75 -4.08
C ASN A 139 11.70 19.76 -3.72
N ASN A 140 11.44 20.74 -4.59
CA ASN A 140 10.58 21.86 -4.25
C ASN A 140 9.13 21.67 -4.73
N LYS A 141 8.90 20.80 -5.72
CA LYS A 141 7.59 20.65 -6.35
C LYS A 141 7.04 19.22 -6.26
N LEU A 142 7.80 18.23 -6.70
CA LEU A 142 7.30 16.85 -6.76
C LEU A 142 7.25 16.18 -5.38
N TRP A 143 8.36 16.17 -4.65
CA TRP A 143 8.45 15.47 -3.37
C TRP A 143 7.46 15.99 -2.32
N PRO A 144 7.23 17.32 -2.15
CA PRO A 144 6.23 17.82 -1.22
C PRO A 144 4.83 17.28 -1.52
N THR A 145 4.45 17.17 -2.79
CA THR A 145 3.15 16.61 -3.20
C THR A 145 3.06 15.11 -2.90
N VAL A 146 4.11 14.35 -3.20
CA VAL A 146 4.18 12.92 -2.84
C VAL A 146 4.11 12.74 -1.32
N MET A 147 4.82 13.57 -0.56
CA MET A 147 4.83 13.53 0.90
C MET A 147 3.45 13.84 1.50
N LYS A 148 2.72 14.81 0.93
CA LYS A 148 1.31 15.08 1.28
C LYS A 148 0.47 13.79 1.18
N TYR A 149 0.55 13.07 0.06
CA TYR A 149 -0.23 11.84 -0.13
C TYR A 149 0.26 10.65 0.71
N LEU A 150 1.57 10.54 0.98
CA LEU A 150 2.08 9.56 1.94
C LEU A 150 1.54 9.82 3.36
N ASN A 151 1.43 11.09 3.76
CA ASN A 151 0.82 11.46 5.05
C ASN A 151 -0.69 11.21 5.08
N GLU A 152 -1.38 11.39 3.95
CA GLU A 152 -2.80 11.04 3.83
C GLU A 152 -3.00 9.53 4.01
N ASN A 153 -2.20 8.70 3.32
CA ASN A 153 -2.20 7.25 3.53
C ASN A 153 -1.93 6.87 5.00
N GLN A 154 -0.99 7.54 5.66
CA GLN A 154 -0.69 7.30 7.08
C GLN A 154 -1.87 7.67 7.99
N THR A 155 -2.65 8.67 7.61
CA THR A 155 -3.88 9.07 8.33
C THR A 155 -4.97 8.01 8.17
N ILE A 156 -5.15 7.48 6.96
CA ILE A 156 -6.06 6.37 6.65
C ILE A 156 -5.71 5.14 7.47
N LEU A 157 -4.44 4.73 7.46
CA LEU A 157 -3.95 3.59 8.23
C LEU A 157 -4.30 3.74 9.71
N ARG A 158 -3.95 4.88 10.33
CA ARG A 158 -4.28 5.16 11.74
C ARG A 158 -5.78 5.16 12.03
N TYR A 159 -6.62 5.57 11.07
CA TYR A 159 -8.06 5.51 11.21
C TYR A 159 -8.56 4.07 11.26
N ILE A 160 -8.09 3.22 10.33
CA ILE A 160 -8.41 1.79 10.30
C ILE A 160 -7.96 1.11 11.59
N GLU A 161 -6.74 1.37 12.06
CA GLU A 161 -6.25 0.72 13.28
C GLU A 161 -7.07 1.08 14.52
N LYS A 162 -7.49 2.35 14.65
CA LYS A 162 -8.36 2.74 15.76
C LYS A 162 -9.70 2.01 15.72
N LYS A 163 -10.24 1.77 14.53
CA LYS A 163 -11.47 1.01 14.35
C LYS A 163 -11.28 -0.45 14.76
N LEU A 164 -10.20 -1.10 14.31
CA LEU A 164 -9.85 -2.47 14.68
C LEU A 164 -9.62 -2.62 16.19
N VAL A 165 -8.96 -1.65 16.84
CA VAL A 165 -8.77 -1.65 18.30
C VAL A 165 -10.11 -1.60 19.03
N LYS A 166 -11.01 -0.71 18.61
CA LYS A 166 -12.34 -0.60 19.21
C LYS A 166 -13.15 -1.90 19.02
N GLU A 167 -13.12 -2.47 17.82
CA GLU A 167 -13.77 -3.75 17.52
C GLU A 167 -13.18 -4.89 18.37
N SER A 168 -11.86 -4.90 18.60
CA SER A 168 -11.21 -5.86 19.51
C SER A 168 -11.67 -5.69 20.96
N GLU A 169 -11.84 -4.46 21.45
CA GLU A 169 -12.39 -4.22 22.80
C GLU A 169 -13.81 -4.77 22.95
N GLU A 170 -14.67 -4.58 21.95
CA GLU A 170 -16.04 -5.11 21.93
C GLU A 170 -16.05 -6.66 21.92
N VAL A 171 -15.14 -7.27 21.14
CA VAL A 171 -14.96 -8.73 21.10
C VAL A 171 -14.43 -9.26 22.43
N LYS A 172 -13.46 -8.58 23.05
CA LYS A 172 -12.92 -8.91 24.37
C LYS A 172 -14.04 -8.93 25.41
N ASP A 173 -14.83 -7.87 25.49
CA ASP A 173 -15.94 -7.75 26.46
C ASP A 173 -16.98 -8.86 26.27
N THR A 174 -17.29 -9.19 25.02
CA THR A 174 -18.22 -10.27 24.68
C THR A 174 -17.67 -11.62 25.13
N ASN A 175 -16.40 -11.90 24.85
CA ASN A 175 -15.75 -13.15 25.26
C ASN A 175 -15.64 -13.26 26.78
N LEU A 176 -15.30 -12.18 27.47
CA LEU A 176 -15.19 -12.15 28.92
C LEU A 176 -16.55 -12.44 29.59
N LYS A 177 -17.63 -11.82 29.10
CA LYS A 177 -19.00 -12.13 29.56
C LYS A 177 -19.36 -13.60 29.35
N GLN A 178 -18.98 -14.18 28.20
CA GLN A 178 -19.23 -15.59 27.92
C GLN A 178 -18.44 -16.51 28.88
N LEU A 179 -17.15 -16.23 29.12
CA LEU A 179 -16.31 -17.05 30.01
C LEU A 179 -16.81 -17.04 31.45
N ASN A 180 -17.25 -15.87 31.94
CA ASN A 180 -17.80 -15.71 33.29
C ASN A 180 -19.15 -16.42 33.49
N ASN A 181 -19.93 -16.60 32.41
CA ASN A 181 -21.24 -17.26 32.46
C ASN A 181 -21.19 -18.77 32.20
N MET A 182 -20.03 -19.31 31.80
CA MET A 182 -19.84 -20.74 31.55
C MET A 182 -19.40 -21.48 32.80
N THR A 183 -19.89 -22.72 32.96
CA THR A 183 -19.33 -23.64 33.96
C THR A 183 -17.92 -24.09 33.56
N THR A 184 -17.15 -24.62 34.52
CA THR A 184 -15.80 -25.13 34.26
C THR A 184 -15.76 -26.18 33.15
N GLU A 185 -16.72 -27.12 33.13
CA GLU A 185 -16.82 -28.16 32.10
C GLU A 185 -17.15 -27.58 30.71
N GLN A 186 -18.05 -26.60 30.64
CA GLN A 186 -18.39 -25.93 29.38
C GLN A 186 -17.20 -25.14 28.83
N ARG A 187 -16.43 -24.51 29.73
CA ARG A 187 -15.24 -23.73 29.38
C ARG A 187 -14.14 -24.63 28.84
N GLU A 188 -13.84 -25.73 29.52
CA GLU A 188 -12.84 -26.70 29.07
C GLU A 188 -13.20 -27.32 27.71
N LYS A 189 -14.49 -27.60 27.47
CA LYS A 189 -14.97 -28.09 26.17
C LYS A 189 -14.82 -27.06 25.04
N LYS A 190 -15.01 -25.77 25.34
CA LYS A 190 -14.94 -24.68 24.33
C LYS A 190 -13.50 -24.27 24.03
N VAL A 191 -12.69 -24.13 25.07
CA VAL A 191 -11.31 -23.62 24.98
C VAL A 191 -10.32 -24.76 24.67
N GLY A 192 -10.66 -26.00 25.02
CA GLY A 192 -9.82 -27.18 24.81
C GLY A 192 -8.83 -27.47 25.94
N PHE A 193 -8.82 -26.64 26.99
CA PHE A 193 -8.01 -26.83 28.20
C PHE A 193 -8.65 -26.14 29.41
N LYS A 194 -8.18 -26.48 30.61
CA LYS A 194 -8.64 -25.89 31.86
C LYS A 194 -8.09 -24.45 32.02
N LEU A 195 -9.00 -23.48 32.13
CA LEU A 195 -8.68 -22.06 32.25
C LEU A 195 -9.12 -21.53 33.64
N ASP A 196 -8.17 -20.97 34.39
CA ASP A 196 -8.43 -20.29 35.68
C ASP A 196 -9.12 -18.94 35.44
N GLU A 197 -10.00 -18.53 36.35
CA GLU A 197 -10.66 -17.22 36.36
C GLU A 197 -9.66 -16.06 36.26
N LYS A 198 -8.49 -16.19 36.89
CA LYS A 198 -7.41 -15.20 36.80
C LYS A 198 -6.86 -15.01 35.38
N GLN A 199 -7.06 -15.99 34.50
CA GLN A 199 -6.56 -15.99 33.13
C GLN A 199 -7.59 -15.53 32.10
N PHE A 200 -8.84 -15.27 32.51
CA PHE A 200 -9.90 -14.92 31.55
C PHE A 200 -9.63 -13.64 30.81
N ASP A 201 -9.12 -12.60 31.49
CA ASP A 201 -8.86 -11.32 30.85
C ASP A 201 -7.79 -11.45 29.76
N HIS A 202 -6.70 -12.15 30.08
CA HIS A 202 -5.61 -12.40 29.14
C HIS A 202 -6.10 -13.25 27.95
N TYR A 203 -6.82 -14.35 28.19
CA TYR A 203 -7.37 -15.17 27.11
C TYR A 203 -8.38 -14.42 26.24
N ALA A 204 -9.27 -13.63 26.84
CA ALA A 204 -10.25 -12.82 26.11
C ALA A 204 -9.56 -11.75 25.24
N THR A 205 -8.48 -11.16 25.75
CA THR A 205 -7.63 -10.20 25.01
C THR A 205 -6.98 -10.89 23.82
N TYR A 206 -6.29 -12.02 24.04
CA TYR A 206 -5.63 -12.81 23.00
C TYR A 206 -6.59 -13.23 21.87
N ILE A 207 -7.77 -13.77 22.21
CA ILE A 207 -8.76 -14.18 21.19
C ILE A 207 -9.31 -12.97 20.43
N ALA A 208 -9.51 -11.84 21.10
CA ALA A 208 -9.97 -10.62 20.43
C ALA A 208 -8.94 -10.10 19.43
N ASP A 209 -7.66 -10.16 19.78
CA ASP A 209 -6.57 -9.69 18.93
C ASP A 209 -6.37 -10.62 17.72
N LEU A 210 -6.37 -11.93 17.93
CA LEU A 210 -6.36 -12.88 16.82
C LEU A 210 -7.59 -12.76 15.91
N SER A 211 -8.75 -12.38 16.45
CA SER A 211 -9.94 -12.11 15.63
C SER A 211 -9.72 -10.94 14.67
N GLN A 212 -9.04 -9.86 15.12
CA GLN A 212 -8.71 -8.73 14.25
C GLN A 212 -7.65 -9.08 13.23
N VAL A 213 -6.60 -9.80 13.65
CA VAL A 213 -5.58 -10.31 12.73
C VAL A 213 -6.26 -11.13 11.63
N ASN A 214 -7.14 -12.07 11.99
CA ASN A 214 -7.85 -12.89 11.01
C ASN A 214 -8.74 -12.05 10.07
N ALA A 215 -9.35 -10.96 10.55
CA ALA A 215 -10.11 -10.04 9.69
C ALA A 215 -9.21 -9.39 8.63
N ILE A 216 -8.02 -8.91 9.02
CA ILE A 216 -7.01 -8.37 8.10
C ILE A 216 -6.61 -9.44 7.07
N LEU A 217 -6.30 -10.67 7.52
CA LEU A 217 -5.88 -11.76 6.63
C LEU A 217 -6.96 -12.14 5.62
N VAL A 218 -8.23 -12.20 6.05
CA VAL A 218 -9.36 -12.52 5.16
C VAL A 218 -9.59 -11.41 4.14
N ALA A 219 -9.45 -10.14 4.53
CA ALA A 219 -9.58 -9.01 3.62
C ALA A 219 -8.50 -9.06 2.53
N SER A 220 -7.23 -9.19 2.93
CA SER A 220 -6.10 -9.30 2.00
C SER A 220 -6.16 -10.54 1.13
N GLY A 221 -6.54 -11.68 1.71
CA GLY A 221 -6.71 -12.93 0.97
C GLY A 221 -7.83 -12.84 -0.08
N SER A 222 -8.92 -12.16 0.23
CA SER A 222 -10.00 -11.91 -0.73
C SER A 222 -9.52 -11.04 -1.89
N PHE A 223 -8.73 -9.99 -1.61
CA PHE A 223 -8.12 -9.18 -2.66
C PHE A 223 -7.20 -10.01 -3.58
N VAL A 224 -6.29 -10.82 -3.01
CA VAL A 224 -5.42 -11.70 -3.82
C VAL A 224 -6.25 -12.63 -4.68
N LYS A 225 -7.28 -13.25 -4.11
CA LYS A 225 -8.14 -14.18 -4.83
C LYS A 225 -8.87 -13.49 -5.99
N ASP A 226 -9.50 -12.36 -5.74
CA ASP A 226 -10.44 -11.73 -6.67
C ASP A 226 -9.77 -10.79 -7.67
N GLN A 227 -8.60 -10.22 -7.34
CA GLN A 227 -7.89 -9.25 -8.19
C GLN A 227 -6.64 -9.81 -8.87
N ILE A 228 -5.85 -10.62 -8.16
CA ILE A 228 -4.55 -11.11 -8.65
C ILE A 228 -4.69 -12.51 -9.26
N LEU A 229 -5.21 -13.47 -8.48
CA LEU A 229 -5.33 -14.86 -8.91
C LEU A 229 -6.45 -15.01 -9.95
N LYS A 230 -7.65 -14.49 -9.65
CA LYS A 230 -8.87 -14.65 -10.47
C LYS A 230 -9.04 -16.11 -10.90
N ASP A 231 -8.85 -16.38 -12.20
CA ASP A 231 -8.95 -17.69 -12.83
C ASP A 231 -7.59 -18.29 -13.22
N MET A 232 -6.50 -17.60 -12.91
CA MET A 232 -5.15 -18.01 -13.27
C MET A 232 -4.58 -19.02 -12.25
N PRO A 233 -3.94 -20.12 -12.71
CA PRO A 233 -3.18 -20.98 -11.82
C PRO A 233 -2.08 -20.23 -11.08
N PHE A 234 -1.90 -20.52 -9.79
CA PHE A 234 -0.92 -19.83 -8.95
C PHE A 234 0.51 -19.84 -9.51
N ALA A 235 0.97 -20.97 -10.07
CA ALA A 235 2.29 -21.05 -10.69
C ALA A 235 2.44 -20.12 -11.89
N GLN A 236 1.38 -19.94 -12.69
CA GLN A 236 1.39 -19.00 -13.81
C GLN A 236 1.42 -17.55 -13.30
N MET A 237 0.64 -17.24 -12.26
CA MET A 237 0.64 -15.92 -11.62
C MET A 237 2.03 -15.55 -11.11
N MET A 238 2.72 -16.48 -10.44
CA MET A 238 4.07 -16.25 -9.90
C MET A 238 5.16 -16.09 -10.97
N ASN A 239 4.94 -16.62 -12.18
CA ASN A 239 5.84 -16.45 -13.32
C ASN A 239 5.72 -15.06 -13.97
N LEU A 240 4.57 -14.38 -13.83
CA LEU A 240 4.37 -13.02 -14.30
C LEU A 240 4.95 -12.05 -13.27
N ALA A 241 5.93 -11.23 -13.68
CA ALA A 241 6.66 -10.37 -12.76
C ALA A 241 5.75 -9.33 -12.10
N GLU A 242 4.81 -8.76 -12.85
CA GLU A 242 3.84 -7.77 -12.39
C GLU A 242 2.94 -8.38 -11.31
N MET A 243 2.31 -9.51 -11.61
CA MET A 243 1.40 -10.19 -10.68
C MET A 243 2.11 -10.68 -9.43
N ARG A 244 3.30 -11.27 -9.59
CA ARG A 244 4.15 -11.69 -8.46
C ARG A 244 4.49 -10.50 -7.57
N ASN A 245 4.89 -9.37 -8.16
CA ASN A 245 5.23 -8.18 -7.39
C ASN A 245 3.99 -7.68 -6.63
N THR A 246 2.85 -7.52 -7.29
CA THR A 246 1.58 -7.15 -6.62
C THR A 246 1.16 -8.14 -5.53
N PHE A 247 1.46 -9.43 -5.68
CA PHE A 247 1.21 -10.41 -4.62
C PHE A 247 2.07 -10.15 -3.38
N PHE A 248 3.38 -9.95 -3.55
CA PHE A 248 4.27 -9.63 -2.42
C PHE A 248 4.00 -8.26 -1.80
N TRP A 249 3.50 -7.31 -2.60
CA TRP A 249 2.98 -6.05 -2.09
C TRP A 249 1.84 -6.26 -1.09
N VAL A 250 0.85 -7.10 -1.45
CA VAL A 250 -0.29 -7.38 -0.55
C VAL A 250 0.20 -8.03 0.74
N LEU A 251 1.21 -8.89 0.68
CA LEU A 251 1.83 -9.48 1.87
C LEU A 251 2.49 -8.42 2.75
N ASP A 252 3.24 -7.49 2.16
CA ASP A 252 3.86 -6.38 2.88
C ASP A 252 2.82 -5.45 3.52
N ASN A 253 1.71 -5.18 2.83
CA ASN A 253 0.62 -4.38 3.36
C ASN A 253 -0.08 -5.07 4.52
N THR A 254 -0.37 -6.36 4.36
CA THR A 254 -0.97 -7.20 5.41
C THR A 254 -0.09 -7.23 6.66
N PHE A 255 1.22 -7.36 6.47
CA PHE A 255 2.20 -7.29 7.55
C PHE A 255 2.16 -5.94 8.27
N ASN A 256 2.18 -4.84 7.53
CA ASN A 256 2.19 -3.50 8.11
C ASN A 256 0.89 -3.24 8.88
N GLU A 257 -0.27 -3.48 8.29
CA GLU A 257 -1.58 -3.32 8.96
C GLU A 257 -1.63 -4.12 10.26
N MET A 258 -1.23 -5.40 10.23
CA MET A 258 -1.16 -6.22 11.45
C MET A 258 -0.23 -5.63 12.51
N VAL A 259 0.99 -5.22 12.15
CA VAL A 259 1.93 -4.64 13.15
C VAL A 259 1.41 -3.30 13.69
N TYR A 260 0.81 -2.47 12.84
CA TYR A 260 0.27 -1.18 13.24
C TYR A 260 -0.97 -1.33 14.14
N PHE A 261 -1.78 -2.37 13.95
CA PHE A 261 -2.83 -2.76 14.90
C PHE A 261 -2.25 -2.96 16.31
N TYR A 262 -1.22 -3.80 16.46
CA TYR A 262 -0.57 -4.04 17.77
C TYR A 262 0.06 -2.76 18.34
N ILE A 263 0.73 -1.97 17.51
CA ILE A 263 1.32 -0.69 17.93
C ILE A 263 0.23 0.28 18.41
N GLN A 264 -0.90 0.36 17.72
CA GLN A 264 -1.99 1.26 18.08
C GLN A 264 -2.68 0.79 19.37
N ARG A 265 -2.92 -0.52 19.50
CA ARG A 265 -3.56 -1.12 20.68
C ARG A 265 -2.73 -0.94 21.94
N PHE A 266 -1.47 -1.37 21.91
CA PHE A 266 -0.64 -1.47 23.11
C PHE A 266 0.38 -0.33 23.25
N GLY A 267 0.81 0.25 22.13
CA GLY A 267 1.79 1.34 22.13
C GLY A 267 1.21 2.71 22.53
N SER A 268 -0.12 2.84 22.60
CA SER A 268 -0.78 4.06 23.09
C SER A 268 -0.64 4.22 24.62
N THR A 269 -0.56 3.11 25.35
CA THR A 269 -0.46 3.07 26.81
C THR A 269 0.98 2.83 27.29
N ASN A 270 1.83 2.18 26.49
CA ASN A 270 3.22 1.87 26.86
C ASN A 270 4.23 2.35 25.79
N PRO A 271 4.93 3.48 26.01
CA PRO A 271 5.91 4.02 25.07
C PRO A 271 7.12 3.10 24.83
N ASN A 272 7.53 2.32 25.83
CA ASN A 272 8.65 1.38 25.69
C ASN A 272 8.27 0.21 24.78
N LEU A 273 7.06 -0.33 24.96
CA LEU A 273 6.52 -1.36 24.08
C LEU A 273 6.34 -0.84 22.65
N LYS A 274 5.83 0.39 22.47
CA LYS A 274 5.75 1.04 21.16
C LYS A 274 7.11 1.08 20.47
N LYS A 275 8.16 1.50 21.18
CA LYS A 275 9.52 1.56 20.63
C LYS A 275 10.05 0.17 20.28
N HIS A 276 9.77 -0.82 21.13
CA HIS A 276 10.17 -2.21 20.91
C HIS A 276 9.52 -2.79 19.64
N LEU A 277 8.19 -2.70 19.52
CA LEU A 277 7.44 -3.16 18.34
C LEU A 277 7.93 -2.52 17.04
N ASN A 278 8.20 -1.22 17.04
CA ASN A 278 8.79 -0.53 15.89
C ASN A 278 10.20 -1.02 15.55
N THR A 279 10.99 -1.40 16.54
CA THR A 279 12.35 -1.90 16.36
C THR A 279 12.34 -3.29 15.73
N ILE A 280 11.49 -4.19 16.21
CA ILE A 280 11.41 -5.57 15.69
C ILE A 280 10.72 -5.66 14.33
N ARG A 281 9.90 -4.66 13.96
CA ARG A 281 9.15 -4.59 12.68
C ARG A 281 10.00 -4.93 11.46
N LYS A 282 11.17 -4.31 11.30
CA LYS A 282 12.04 -4.52 10.11
C LYS A 282 12.56 -5.97 10.02
N ASN A 283 12.89 -6.58 11.17
CA ASN A 283 13.32 -7.97 11.21
C ASN A 283 12.16 -8.92 10.90
N LEU A 284 10.99 -8.71 11.52
CA LEU A 284 9.79 -9.52 11.27
C LEU A 284 9.35 -9.44 9.81
N ALA A 285 9.43 -8.27 9.16
CA ALA A 285 9.13 -8.13 7.73
C ALA A 285 10.06 -8.99 6.85
N THR A 286 11.35 -9.05 7.19
CA THR A 286 12.34 -9.86 6.46
C THR A 286 12.05 -11.36 6.63
N LEU A 287 11.72 -11.78 7.85
CA LEU A 287 11.33 -13.16 8.15
C LEU A 287 10.05 -13.55 7.39
N MET A 288 9.03 -12.69 7.43
CA MET A 288 7.76 -12.86 6.70
C MET A 288 8.01 -13.07 5.21
N ARG A 289 8.77 -12.18 4.56
CA ARG A 289 9.06 -12.28 3.12
C ARG A 289 9.80 -13.56 2.77
N THR A 290 10.79 -13.95 3.57
CA THR A 290 11.58 -15.16 3.35
C THR A 290 10.72 -16.41 3.47
N ASP A 291 9.89 -16.49 4.51
CA ASP A 291 8.98 -17.60 4.74
C ASP A 291 7.90 -17.69 3.65
N ALA A 292 7.28 -16.56 3.30
CA ALA A 292 6.31 -16.48 2.21
C ALA A 292 6.90 -16.93 0.87
N TRP A 293 8.12 -16.48 0.52
CA TRP A 293 8.80 -16.90 -0.70
C TRP A 293 9.05 -18.41 -0.72
N LYS A 294 9.55 -18.95 0.39
CA LYS A 294 9.78 -20.39 0.54
C LYS A 294 8.48 -21.18 0.37
N LYS A 295 7.40 -20.77 1.05
CA LYS A 295 6.09 -21.42 0.92
C LYS A 295 5.54 -21.35 -0.50
N CYS A 296 5.76 -20.24 -1.22
CA CYS A 296 5.37 -20.14 -2.63
C CYS A 296 6.10 -21.19 -3.48
N ASN A 297 7.43 -21.30 -3.32
CA ASN A 297 8.22 -22.31 -4.03
C ASN A 297 7.80 -23.73 -3.67
N ASP A 298 7.57 -24.02 -2.39
CA ASP A 298 7.07 -25.31 -1.93
C ASP A 298 5.75 -25.70 -2.62
N ILE A 299 4.82 -24.74 -2.77
CA ILE A 299 3.54 -24.96 -3.43
C ILE A 299 3.73 -25.25 -4.92
N ILE A 300 4.62 -24.51 -5.59
CA ILE A 300 4.91 -24.68 -7.03
C ILE A 300 5.62 -26.02 -7.27
N GLU A 301 6.70 -26.31 -6.54
CA GLU A 301 7.51 -27.53 -6.71
C GLU A 301 6.72 -28.80 -6.42
N LYS A 302 5.83 -28.76 -5.42
CA LYS A 302 4.98 -29.90 -5.05
C LYS A 302 3.67 -29.95 -5.85
N ASN A 303 3.46 -29.01 -6.77
CA ASN A 303 2.22 -28.86 -7.56
C ASN A 303 0.96 -28.88 -6.68
N GLN A 304 1.01 -28.19 -5.55
CA GLN A 304 -0.10 -28.13 -4.60
C GLN A 304 -1.13 -27.10 -5.04
N LYS A 305 -2.41 -27.37 -4.75
CA LYS A 305 -3.47 -26.39 -4.95
C LYS A 305 -3.25 -25.22 -3.98
N PHE A 306 -3.02 -24.03 -4.53
CA PHE A 306 -2.92 -22.81 -3.74
C PHE A 306 -4.25 -22.52 -3.03
N ASN A 307 -4.19 -22.39 -1.71
CA ASN A 307 -5.32 -21.97 -0.88
C ASN A 307 -4.91 -20.66 -0.19
N VAL A 308 -5.53 -19.56 -0.60
CA VAL A 308 -5.18 -18.22 -0.15
C VAL A 308 -5.32 -18.09 1.37
N ASN A 309 -6.46 -18.50 1.93
CA ASN A 309 -6.70 -18.36 3.37
C ASN A 309 -5.68 -19.15 4.18
N LYS A 310 -5.41 -20.41 3.77
CA LYS A 310 -4.39 -21.23 4.43
C LYS A 310 -3.01 -20.59 4.33
N PHE A 311 -2.63 -20.10 3.15
CA PHE A 311 -1.33 -19.48 2.93
C PHE A 311 -1.13 -18.26 3.83
N PHE A 312 -2.11 -17.35 3.88
CA PHE A 312 -2.05 -16.16 4.72
C PHE A 312 -1.99 -16.55 6.21
N SER A 313 -2.82 -17.48 6.68
CA SER A 313 -2.73 -17.96 8.06
C SER A 313 -1.36 -18.57 8.37
N ASP A 314 -0.83 -19.42 7.49
CA ASP A 314 0.46 -20.10 7.67
C ASP A 314 1.66 -19.13 7.70
N VAL A 315 1.54 -17.96 7.07
CA VAL A 315 2.58 -16.91 7.04
C VAL A 315 2.44 -15.95 8.23
N PHE A 316 1.21 -15.50 8.53
CA PHE A 316 1.01 -14.38 9.45
C PHE A 316 0.66 -14.79 10.88
N MET A 317 0.05 -15.96 11.12
CA MET A 317 -0.27 -16.38 12.49
C MET A 317 0.97 -16.55 13.37
N PRO A 318 2.10 -17.14 12.90
CA PRO A 318 3.32 -17.20 13.71
C PRO A 318 3.88 -15.81 14.06
N ILE A 319 3.66 -14.81 13.20
CA ILE A 319 4.08 -13.43 13.45
C ILE A 319 3.16 -12.80 14.50
N ALA A 320 1.85 -12.99 14.39
CA ALA A 320 0.89 -12.52 15.39
C ALA A 320 1.17 -13.13 16.77
N GLU A 321 1.41 -14.43 16.85
CA GLU A 321 1.81 -15.12 18.09
C GLU A 321 3.11 -14.54 18.68
N ASN A 322 4.09 -14.24 17.83
CA ASN A 322 5.32 -13.58 18.28
C ASN A 322 5.01 -12.18 18.85
N LEU A 323 4.16 -11.39 18.18
CA LEU A 323 3.75 -10.08 18.66
C LEU A 323 3.02 -10.15 20.01
N GLU A 324 2.12 -11.12 20.21
CA GLU A 324 1.46 -11.37 21.51
C GLU A 324 2.50 -11.64 22.62
N VAL A 325 3.46 -12.53 22.35
CA VAL A 325 4.52 -12.85 23.31
C VAL A 325 5.40 -11.63 23.61
N GLU A 326 5.68 -10.79 22.61
CA GLU A 326 6.42 -9.54 22.84
C GLU A 326 5.61 -8.51 23.62
N VAL A 327 4.29 -8.47 23.47
CA VAL A 327 3.39 -7.62 24.27
C VAL A 327 3.35 -8.08 25.72
N ASP A 328 3.22 -9.39 25.96
CA ASP A 328 3.15 -9.97 27.30
C ASP A 328 4.38 -9.71 28.15
N LYS A 329 5.57 -9.53 27.54
CA LYS A 329 6.79 -9.17 28.28
C LYS A 329 6.74 -7.78 28.93
N PHE A 330 5.77 -6.95 28.53
CA PHE A 330 5.62 -5.56 28.98
C PHE A 330 4.34 -5.34 29.81
N ASN A 331 3.54 -6.38 30.00
CA ASN A 331 2.37 -6.43 30.90
C ASN A 331 2.76 -7.11 32.22
#